data_AF-A0A2T9YEP2-F1
#
_entry.id   AF-A0A2T9YEP2-F1
#
_cell.length_a   1.000
_cell.length_b   1.000
_cell.length_c   1.000
_cell.angle_alpha   90.00
_cell.angle_beta   90.00
_cell.angle_gamma   90.00
#
_symmetry.space_group_name_H-M   'P 1'
#
loop_
_entity.id
_entity.type
_entity.pdbx_description
1 polymer ?
#
loop_
_entity_poly.entity_id
_entity_poly.type
_entity_poly.pdbx_seq_one_letter_code
_entity_poly.pdbx_strand_id
1 'polypeptide(L)'
;MDIVSDLDQEMEEEVEEEDTSSTEDYNLYWQYMVGMLTNLGPLDINRIATMLEMFVSEKTFTGDNRHQLKEFLDSKVRNSDLIFSLQSGVYSLPQ
;
A
#
# COMPACT_ATOMS: atom_id res chain seq x y z
N MET A 1 24.29 -34.61 40.04
CA MET A 1 24.05 -35.13 38.69
C MET A 1 22.58 -34.97 38.45
N ASP A 2 22.18 -33.80 37.95
CA ASP A 2 22.11 -33.50 36.50
C ASP A 2 20.79 -34.09 35.96
N ILE A 3 19.88 -33.42 35.27
CA ILE A 3 19.90 -32.20 34.48
C ILE A 3 18.40 -31.90 34.20
N VAL A 4 17.98 -30.65 34.38
CA VAL A 4 17.04 -29.91 33.53
C VAL A 4 15.67 -30.54 33.23
N SER A 5 14.61 -30.05 33.89
CA SER A 5 13.26 -29.99 33.33
C SER A 5 12.96 -28.56 32.90
N ASP A 6 13.76 -28.05 31.95
CA ASP A 6 13.47 -26.79 31.28
C ASP A 6 12.43 -27.05 30.20
N LEU A 7 11.29 -26.37 30.37
CA LEU A 7 10.67 -25.58 29.32
C LEU A 7 10.41 -26.29 27.97
N ASP A 8 9.48 -27.24 27.95
CA ASP A 8 8.63 -27.48 26.78
C ASP A 8 7.54 -26.37 26.71
N GLN A 9 7.98 -25.10 26.76
CA GLN A 9 7.25 -24.04 26.09
C GLN A 9 7.70 -24.12 24.65
N GLU A 10 7.04 -24.99 23.89
CA GLU A 10 6.93 -24.79 22.46
C GLU A 10 6.32 -23.40 22.29
N MET A 11 7.18 -22.39 22.12
CA MET A 11 6.85 -21.20 21.37
C MET A 11 6.43 -21.73 20.00
N GLU A 12 5.14 -21.99 19.85
CA GLU A 12 4.43 -21.72 18.62
C GLU A 12 4.75 -20.25 18.31
N GLU A 13 5.92 -20.01 17.71
CA GLU A 13 6.13 -18.87 16.85
C GLU A 13 5.06 -19.05 15.78
N GLU A 14 3.91 -18.43 16.04
CA GLU A 14 2.89 -18.11 15.07
C GLU A 14 3.64 -17.31 14.00
N VAL A 15 4.23 -18.04 13.05
CA VAL A 15 4.71 -17.47 11.80
C VAL A 15 3.44 -16.96 11.16
N GLU A 16 3.11 -15.71 11.44
CA GLU A 16 2.23 -14.94 10.59
C GLU A 16 2.90 -15.03 9.21
N GLU A 17 2.42 -15.95 8.37
CA GLU A 17 2.60 -15.88 6.93
C GLU A 17 1.86 -14.62 6.49
N GLU A 18 2.42 -13.44 6.83
CA GLU A 18 1.97 -12.17 6.32
C GLU A 18 2.06 -12.29 4.80
N ASP A 19 0.90 -12.14 4.17
CA ASP A 19 0.60 -12.31 2.77
C ASP A 19 1.56 -11.49 1.88
N THR A 20 2.77 -12.02 1.63
CA THR A 20 3.88 -11.29 1.00
C THR A 20 3.51 -10.82 -0.41
N SER A 21 2.61 -11.56 -1.06
CA SER A 21 2.03 -11.23 -2.37
C SER A 21 1.36 -9.85 -2.39
N SER A 22 0.62 -9.52 -1.34
CA SER A 22 -0.11 -8.25 -1.24
C SER A 22 0.83 -7.07 -0.95
N THR A 23 1.87 -7.28 -0.16
CA THR A 23 2.84 -6.24 0.23
C THR A 23 3.78 -5.88 -0.93
N GLU A 24 4.21 -6.89 -1.71
CA GLU A 24 5.00 -6.68 -2.93
C GLU A 24 4.24 -5.84 -3.98
N ASP A 25 2.94 -6.10 -4.14
CA ASP A 25 2.05 -5.34 -5.02
C ASP A 25 1.95 -3.86 -4.63
N TYR A 26 1.76 -3.55 -3.34
CA TYR A 26 1.63 -2.16 -2.90
C TYR A 26 2.93 -1.35 -3.03
N ASN A 27 4.09 -2.00 -2.86
CA ASN A 27 5.36 -1.33 -3.11
C ASN A 27 5.52 -0.96 -4.59
N LEU A 28 5.13 -1.85 -5.50
CA LEU A 28 5.10 -1.55 -6.94
C LEU A 28 4.13 -0.40 -7.25
N TYR A 29 2.93 -0.43 -6.69
CA TYR A 29 1.92 0.62 -6.94
C TYR A 29 2.41 1.97 -6.44
N TRP A 30 3.08 1.99 -5.29
CA TRP A 30 3.69 3.20 -4.77
C TRP A 30 4.72 3.80 -5.73
N GLN A 31 5.63 2.99 -6.26
CA GLN A 31 6.63 3.46 -7.23
C GLN A 31 5.97 4.06 -8.47
N TYR A 32 4.94 3.41 -9.01
CA TYR A 32 4.16 3.97 -10.11
C TYR A 32 3.48 5.30 -9.72
N MET A 33 2.81 5.37 -8.56
CA MET A 33 2.15 6.58 -8.09
C MET A 33 3.11 7.76 -7.96
N VAL A 34 4.28 7.56 -7.35
CA VAL A 34 5.30 8.59 -7.24
C VAL A 34 5.73 9.06 -8.62
N GLY A 35 5.99 8.13 -9.56
CA GLY A 35 6.32 8.47 -10.93
C GLY A 35 5.22 9.29 -11.62
N MET A 36 3.96 8.89 -11.48
CA MET A 36 2.82 9.59 -12.08
C MET A 36 2.61 10.98 -11.49
N LEU A 37 2.63 11.12 -10.17
CA LEU A 37 2.45 12.40 -9.49
C LEU A 37 3.62 13.36 -9.72
N THR A 38 4.83 12.82 -9.93
CA THR A 38 6.01 13.61 -10.32
C THR A 38 5.86 14.16 -11.74
N ASN A 39 5.43 13.33 -12.69
CA ASN A 39 5.40 13.70 -14.12
C ASN A 39 4.12 14.44 -14.54
N LEU A 40 2.97 14.09 -13.96
CA LEU A 40 1.66 14.61 -14.35
C LEU A 40 1.10 15.63 -13.35
N GLY A 41 1.72 15.75 -12.18
CA GLY A 41 1.22 16.59 -11.09
C GLY A 41 0.09 15.94 -10.30
N PRO A 42 -0.73 16.74 -9.58
CA PRO A 42 -1.78 16.23 -8.72
C PRO A 42 -2.87 15.48 -9.47
N LEU A 43 -3.31 14.34 -8.93
CA LEU A 43 -4.32 13.46 -9.54
C LEU A 43 -5.40 13.04 -8.56
N ASP A 44 -6.64 12.90 -9.05
CA ASP A 44 -7.72 12.26 -8.30
C ASP A 44 -7.56 10.73 -8.29
N ILE A 45 -8.28 10.06 -7.37
CA ILE A 45 -8.21 8.61 -7.21
C ILE A 45 -8.62 7.83 -8.48
N ASN A 46 -9.54 8.37 -9.29
CA ASN A 46 -9.95 7.68 -10.52
C ASN A 46 -8.80 7.69 -11.52
N ARG A 47 -8.11 8.83 -11.68
CA ARG A 47 -6.94 8.95 -12.56
C ARG A 47 -5.78 8.09 -12.10
N ILE A 48 -5.53 8.03 -10.78
CA ILE A 48 -4.51 7.13 -10.22
C ILE A 48 -4.85 5.67 -10.53
N ALA A 49 -6.10 5.25 -10.29
CA ALA A 49 -6.56 3.89 -10.59
C ALA A 49 -6.41 3.55 -12.07
N THR A 50 -6.94 4.38 -12.98
CA THR A 50 -6.85 4.17 -14.42
C THR A 50 -5.40 4.05 -14.90
N MET A 51 -4.49 4.87 -14.36
CA MET A 51 -3.09 4.78 -14.76
C MET A 51 -2.43 3.51 -14.20
N LEU A 52 -2.75 3.08 -12.97
CA LEU A 52 -2.27 1.79 -12.47
C LEU A 52 -2.77 0.64 -13.35
N GLU A 53 -4.03 0.64 -13.80
CA GLU A 53 -4.56 -0.39 -14.71
C GLU A 53 -3.83 -0.44 -16.06
N MET A 54 -3.25 0.68 -16.51
CA MET A 54 -2.47 0.72 -17.76
C MET A 54 -1.07 0.09 -17.63
N PHE A 55 -0.49 0.08 -16.43
CA PHE A 55 0.92 -0.29 -16.22
C PHE A 55 1.11 -1.52 -15.31
N VAL A 56 0.13 -1.82 -14.48
CA VAL A 56 0.08 -3.00 -13.61
C VAL A 56 -0.88 -3.98 -14.25
N SER A 57 -0.32 -5.02 -14.87
CA SER A 57 -1.11 -6.09 -15.49
C SER A 57 -1.91 -6.84 -14.42
N GLU A 58 -3.11 -7.32 -14.79
CA GLU A 58 -3.93 -8.27 -14.00
C GLU A 58 -4.73 -7.71 -12.80
N LYS A 59 -4.66 -6.41 -12.47
CA LYS A 59 -5.58 -5.80 -11.47
C LYS A 59 -6.58 -4.83 -12.09
N THR A 60 -7.83 -4.95 -11.63
CA THR A 60 -8.87 -3.93 -11.84
C THR A 60 -9.18 -3.27 -10.51
N PHE A 61 -9.26 -1.94 -10.50
CA PHE A 61 -9.54 -1.17 -9.29
C PHE A 61 -11.03 -0.83 -9.23
N THR A 62 -11.85 -1.87 -9.06
CA THR A 62 -13.30 -1.77 -8.86
C THR A 62 -13.69 -2.34 -7.49
N GLY A 63 -14.85 -1.95 -6.96
CA GLY A 63 -15.35 -2.45 -5.67
C GLY A 63 -14.32 -2.32 -4.54
N ASP A 64 -14.02 -3.45 -3.89
CA ASP A 64 -13.11 -3.55 -2.75
C ASP A 64 -11.67 -3.14 -3.09
N ASN A 65 -11.16 -3.49 -4.27
CA ASN A 65 -9.81 -3.09 -4.70
C ASN A 65 -9.69 -1.56 -4.77
N ARG A 66 -10.77 -0.87 -5.12
CA ARG A 66 -10.79 0.59 -5.13
C ARG A 66 -10.82 1.19 -3.73
N HIS A 67 -11.52 0.53 -2.80
CA HIS A 67 -11.52 0.92 -1.40
C HIS A 67 -10.12 0.78 -0.80
N GLN A 68 -9.48 -0.37 -1.01
CA GLN A 68 -8.11 -0.63 -0.53
C GLN A 68 -7.09 0.34 -1.12
N LEU A 69 -7.23 0.69 -2.41
CA LEU A 69 -6.40 1.74 -3.04
C LEU A 69 -6.57 3.09 -2.31
N LYS A 70 -7.80 3.46 -1.96
CA LYS A 70 -8.07 4.68 -1.21
C LYS A 70 -7.44 4.62 0.18
N GLU A 71 -7.61 3.52 0.91
CA GLU A 71 -7.02 3.33 2.24
C GLU A 71 -5.50 3.41 2.21
N PHE A 72 -4.89 2.84 1.16
CA PHE A 72 -3.46 2.94 0.92
C PHE A 72 -3.02 4.40 0.71
N LEU A 73 -3.68 5.14 -0.19
CA LEU A 73 -3.39 6.57 -0.40
C LEU A 73 -3.59 7.39 0.87
N ASP A 74 -4.66 7.12 1.63
CA ASP A 74 -4.94 7.81 2.90
C ASP A 74 -3.86 7.49 3.95
N SER A 75 -3.28 6.28 3.94
CA SER A 75 -2.12 5.93 4.78
C SER A 75 -0.89 6.75 4.42
N LYS A 76 -0.63 6.95 3.12
CA LYS A 76 0.45 7.80 2.64
C LYS A 76 0.25 9.27 3.02
N VAL A 77 -0.99 9.75 3.05
CA VAL A 77 -1.31 11.08 3.58
C VAL A 77 -1.03 11.18 5.08
N ARG A 78 -1.45 10.18 5.88
CA ARG A 78 -1.14 10.15 7.33
C ARG A 78 0.36 10.14 7.61
N ASN A 79 1.13 9.47 6.76
CA ASN A 79 2.59 9.40 6.86
C ASN A 79 3.31 10.62 6.26
N SER A 80 2.57 11.61 5.75
CA SER A 80 3.11 12.80 5.06
C SER A 80 3.87 12.49 3.76
N ASP A 81 3.72 11.30 3.19
CA ASP A 81 4.24 10.93 1.87
C ASP A 81 3.41 11.56 0.73
N LEU A 82 2.14 11.89 1.01
CA LEU A 82 1.22 12.57 0.09
C LEU A 82 0.50 13.71 0.81
N ILE A 83 0.01 14.67 0.02
CA ILE A 83 -0.93 15.70 0.44
C ILE A 83 -2.25 15.44 -0.26
N PHE A 84 -3.36 15.48 0.49
CA PHE A 84 -4.71 15.46 -0.08
C PHE A 84 -5.36 16.84 0.02
N SER A 85 -5.73 17.41 -1.13
CA SER A 85 -6.45 18.67 -1.19
C SER A 85 -7.96 18.43 -1.09
N LEU A 86 -8.57 18.77 0.05
CA LEU A 86 -10.01 18.64 0.25
C LEU A 86 -10.85 19.45 -0.75
N GLN A 87 -10.32 20.59 -1.22
CA GLN A 87 -11.05 21.48 -2.14
C GLN A 87 -11.09 20.94 -3.57
N SER A 88 -9.99 20.32 -4.03
CA SER A 88 -9.88 19.80 -5.40
C SER A 88 -10.04 18.28 -5.50
N GLY A 89 -10.02 17.55 -4.39
CA GLY A 89 -10.18 16.10 -4.35
C GLY A 89 -9.01 15.33 -4.98
N VAL A 90 -7.79 15.90 -4.92
CA VAL A 90 -6.59 15.33 -5.56
C VAL A 90 -5.49 15.03 -4.54
N TYR A 91 -4.69 14.03 -4.87
CA TYR A 91 -3.45 13.68 -4.18
C TYR A 91 -2.26 14.32 -4.91
N SER A 92 -1.26 14.80 -4.16
CA SER A 92 -0.01 15.33 -4.70
C SER A 92 1.18 14.93 -3.82
N LEU A 93 2.38 14.93 -4.39
CA LEU A 93 3.60 14.82 -3.60
C LEU A 93 3.82 16.12 -2.79
N PRO A 94 4.38 16.03 -1.57
CA PRO A 94 4.92 17.19 -0.86
C PRO A 94 5.95 17.92 -1.73
N GLN A 95 5.99 19.26 -1.63
CA GLN A 95 7.00 20.10 -2.29
C GLN A 95 8.30 20.16 -1.48
#